data_AF-A0A3D4PPJ9-F1
#
_entry.id   AF-A0A3D4PPJ9-F1
#
_cell.length_a   1.000
_cell.length_b   1.000
_cell.length_c   1.000
_cell.angle_alpha   90.00
_cell.angle_beta   90.00
_cell.angle_gamma   90.00
#
_symmetry.space_group_name_H-M   'P 1'
#
loop_
_entity.id
_entity.type
_entity.pdbx_description
1 polymer ?
#
loop_
_entity_poly.entity_id
_entity_poly.type
_entity_poly.pdbx_seq_one_letter_code
_entity_poly.pdbx_strand_id
1 'polypeptide(L)' 'MNHEQDSTPSCAEDRRKQLRQLQHDIKTHLGIITMGLHALEGARNEPETFDEIIKMINTSGAEPLKEIVSEILKIACSD' A
#
# COMPACT_ATOMS: atom_id res chain seq x y z
N MET A 1 -49.67 3.71 9.09
CA MET A 1 -49.01 2.72 9.96
C MET A 1 -47.56 2.63 9.50
N ASN A 2 -46.68 2.96 10.45
CA ASN A 2 -45.26 2.61 10.58
C ASN A 2 -44.25 3.14 9.54
N HIS A 3 -43.60 4.24 9.96
CA HIS A 3 -42.15 4.45 9.87
C HIS A 3 -41.35 3.20 10.32
N GLU A 4 -40.03 3.20 10.08
CA GLU A 4 -39.00 2.20 10.49
C GLU A 4 -38.65 1.26 9.31
N GLN A 5 -37.45 1.25 8.70
CA GLN A 5 -36.09 1.56 9.15
C GLN A 5 -35.21 2.05 7.99
N ASP A 6 -34.74 3.29 8.10
CA ASP A 6 -33.40 3.66 7.65
C ASP A 6 -32.41 2.90 8.55
N SER A 7 -31.61 2.00 8.01
CA SER A 7 -30.51 1.38 8.76
C SER A 7 -29.32 1.20 7.82
N THR A 8 -28.43 2.19 7.91
CA THR A 8 -27.29 2.53 7.05
C THR A 8 -26.31 1.35 6.91
N PRO A 9 -26.26 0.63 5.76
CA PRO A 9 -25.26 -0.41 5.51
C PRO A 9 -23.96 0.16 4.92
N SER A 10 -24.02 1.37 4.34
CA SER A 10 -22.96 1.93 3.49
C SER A 10 -21.62 2.06 4.21
N CYS A 11 -21.60 2.65 5.41
CA CYS A 11 -20.34 3.07 6.03
C CYS A 11 -19.41 1.90 6.43
N ALA A 12 -19.96 0.79 6.93
CA ALA A 12 -19.16 -0.37 7.35
C ALA A 12 -18.66 -1.19 6.16
N GLU A 13 -19.45 -1.32 5.09
CA GLU A 13 -19.05 -2.01 3.87
C GLU A 13 -18.00 -1.21 3.08
N ASP A 14 -18.16 0.11 3.02
CA ASP A 14 -17.22 1.03 2.40
C ASP A 14 -15.86 0.98 3.10
N ARG A 15 -15.85 1.01 4.45
CA ARG A 15 -14.63 0.85 5.25
C ARG A 15 -13.94 -0.48 4.99
N ARG A 16 -14.69 -1.59 4.92
CA ARG A 16 -14.11 -2.92 4.61
C ARG A 16 -13.52 -2.98 3.21
N LYS A 17 -14.14 -2.33 2.22
CA LYS A 17 -13.63 -2.26 0.85
C LYS A 17 -12.33 -1.47 0.79
N GLN A 18 -12.26 -0.32 1.47
CA GLN A 18 -11.05 0.48 1.59
C GLN A 18 -9.90 -0.32 2.23
N LEU A 19 -10.14 -1.02 3.34
CA LEU A 19 -9.12 -1.84 3.99
C LEU A 19 -8.58 -2.95 3.09
N ARG A 20 -9.45 -3.60 2.29
CA ARG A 20 -8.99 -4.61 1.30
C ARG A 20 -8.12 -4.00 0.20
N GLN A 21 -8.47 -2.81 -0.27
CA GLN A 21 -7.67 -2.09 -1.26
C GLN A 21 -6.28 -1.76 -0.70
N LEU A 22 -6.22 -1.17 0.49
CA LEU A 22 -4.97 -0.84 1.16
C LEU A 22 -4.10 -2.08 1.42
N GLN A 23 -4.72 -3.21 1.78
CA GLN A 23 -4.01 -4.48 1.95
C GLN A 23 -3.39 -4.98 0.64
N HIS A 24 -4.12 -4.87 -0.48
CA HIS A 24 -3.60 -5.23 -1.79
C HIS A 24 -2.42 -4.33 -2.20
N ASP A 25 -2.55 -3.03 -1.96
CA ASP A 25 -1.54 -2.05 -2.36
C ASP A 25 -0.26 -2.22 -1.53
N ILE A 26 -0.38 -2.45 -0.21
CA ILE A 26 0.77 -2.83 0.64
C ILE A 26 1.52 -4.04 0.07
N LYS A 27 0.80 -5.12 -0.27
CA LYS A 27 1.42 -6.34 -0.80
C LYS A 27 2.15 -6.08 -2.10
N THR A 28 1.57 -5.25 -2.97
CA THR A 28 2.17 -4.87 -4.25
C THR A 28 3.50 -4.15 -4.04
N HIS A 29 3.52 -3.10 -3.22
CA HIS A 29 4.74 -2.32 -2.99
C HIS A 29 5.80 -3.10 -2.21
N LEU A 30 5.40 -3.92 -1.23
CA LEU A 30 6.33 -4.84 -0.55
C LEU A 30 6.91 -5.88 -1.52
N GLY A 31 6.13 -6.36 -2.48
CA GLY A 31 6.61 -7.24 -3.54
C GLY A 31 7.70 -6.59 -4.38
N ILE A 32 7.51 -5.33 -4.79
CA ILE A 32 8.50 -4.54 -5.54
C ILE A 32 9.79 -4.38 -4.73
N ILE A 33 9.68 -3.99 -3.45
CA ILE A 33 10.85 -3.85 -2.56
C ILE A 33 11.59 -5.18 -2.44
N THR A 34 10.86 -6.27 -2.19
CA THR A 34 11.45 -7.60 -2.00
C THR A 34 12.19 -8.07 -3.25
N MET A 35 11.56 -7.98 -4.42
CA MET A 35 12.19 -8.38 -5.69
C MET A 35 13.38 -7.48 -6.04
N GLY A 36 13.25 -6.16 -5.81
CA GLY A 36 14.35 -5.22 -6.01
C GLY A 36 15.55 -5.56 -5.12
N LEU A 37 15.34 -5.87 -3.85
CA LEU A 37 16.44 -6.28 -2.94
C LEU A 37 17.16 -7.54 -3.43
N HIS A 38 16.43 -8.53 -3.97
CA HIS A 38 17.06 -9.70 -4.58
C HIS A 38 17.82 -9.33 -5.86
N ALA A 39 17.30 -8.40 -6.66
CA ALA A 39 17.99 -7.94 -7.88
C ALA A 39 19.29 -7.19 -7.57
N LEU A 40 19.38 -6.46 -6.45
CA LEU A 40 20.61 -5.78 -6.02
C LEU A 40 21.77 -6.76 -5.77
N GLU A 41 21.48 -7.99 -5.32
CA GLU A 41 22.52 -9.00 -5.15
C GLU A 41 23.20 -9.35 -6.47
N GLY A 42 22.43 -9.44 -7.56
CA GLY A 42 22.92 -9.69 -8.92
C GLY A 42 23.61 -8.48 -9.54
N ALA A 43 23.15 -7.26 -9.24
CA ALA A 43 23.68 -6.02 -9.80
C ALA A 43 24.86 -5.42 -9.02
N ARG A 44 25.37 -6.09 -7.98
CA ARG A 44 26.39 -5.54 -7.06
C ARG A 44 27.64 -4.96 -7.74
N ASN A 45 28.03 -5.52 -8.88
CA ASN A 45 29.24 -5.10 -9.62
C ASN A 45 28.93 -4.18 -10.82
N GLU A 46 27.67 -3.78 -10.98
CA GLU A 46 27.19 -2.92 -12.07
C GLU A 46 26.56 -1.67 -11.46
N PRO A 47 27.34 -0.59 -11.23
CA PRO A 47 26.86 0.58 -10.51
C PRO A 47 25.62 1.23 -11.11
N GLU A 48 25.55 1.31 -12.45
CA GLU A 48 24.40 1.90 -13.15
C GLU A 48 23.13 1.07 -12.92
N THR A 49 23.22 -0.24 -13.11
CA THR A 49 22.11 -1.18 -12.85
C THR A 49 21.68 -1.14 -11.37
N PHE A 50 22.64 -1.06 -10.45
CA PHE A 50 22.38 -0.97 -9.02
C PHE A 50 21.60 0.31 -8.67
N ASP A 51 22.02 1.44 -9.20
CA ASP A 51 21.36 2.73 -8.98
C ASP A 51 19.94 2.75 -9.56
N GLU A 52 19.72 2.14 -10.72
CA GLU A 52 18.39 2.00 -11.32
C GLU A 52 17.46 1.14 -10.44
N ILE A 53 17.96 0.03 -9.91
CA ILE A 53 17.19 -0.84 -9.01
C ILE A 53 16.88 -0.11 -7.70
N ILE A 54 17.85 0.59 -7.11
CA ILE A 54 17.63 1.41 -5.90
C ILE A 54 16.56 2.48 -6.16
N LYS A 55 16.63 3.16 -7.31
CA LYS A 55 15.64 4.16 -7.69
C LYS A 55 14.24 3.54 -7.78
N MET A 56 14.12 2.38 -8.43
CA MET A 56 12.85 1.66 -8.55
C MET A 56 12.29 1.20 -7.21
N ILE A 57 13.12 0.67 -6.30
CA ILE A 57 12.72 0.32 -4.94
C ILE A 57 12.17 1.55 -4.21
N ASN A 58 12.84 2.70 -4.34
CA ASN A 58 12.42 3.92 -3.67
C ASN A 58 11.11 4.47 -4.24
N THR A 59 11.04 4.70 -5.55
CA THR A 59 9.91 5.41 -6.17
C THR A 59 8.66 4.54 -6.30
N SER A 60 8.83 3.24 -6.54
CA SER A 60 7.70 2.33 -6.83
C SER A 60 7.37 1.40 -5.66
N GLY A 61 8.25 1.31 -4.67
CA GLY A 61 8.06 0.51 -3.48
C GLY A 61 7.91 1.36 -2.23
N ALA A 62 9.00 1.98 -1.77
CA ALA A 62 9.06 2.60 -0.46
C ALA A 62 8.20 3.87 -0.33
N GLU A 63 8.19 4.75 -1.34
CA GLU A 63 7.42 5.99 -1.32
C GLU A 63 5.90 5.73 -1.27
N PRO A 64 5.30 4.95 -2.20
CA PRO A 64 3.87 4.64 -2.13
C PRO A 64 3.49 3.91 -0.83
N LEU A 65 4.36 3.04 -0.31
CA LEU A 65 4.10 2.33 0.93
C LEU A 65 3.97 3.29 2.13
N LYS A 66 4.77 4.36 2.19
CA LYS A 66 4.64 5.40 3.23
C LYS A 66 3.30 6.14 3.14
N GLU A 67 2.83 6.41 1.92
CA GLU A 67 1.53 7.06 1.70
C GLU A 67 0.39 6.16 2.18
N ILE A 68 0.42 4.87 1.84
CA ILE A 68 -0.59 3.90 2.26
C ILE A 68 -0.61 3.73 3.78
N VAL A 69 0.56 3.65 4.43
CA VAL A 69 0.63 3.61 5.90
C VAL A 69 0.01 4.87 6.51
N SER A 70 0.27 6.04 5.92
CA SER A 70 -0.33 7.29 6.37
C SER A 70 -1.86 7.30 6.20
N GLU A 71 -2.38 6.72 5.12
CA GLU A 71 -3.82 6.57 4.89
C GLU A 71 -4.47 5.61 5.91
N ILE A 72 -3.81 4.48 6.21
CA ILE A 72 -4.27 3.55 7.24
C ILE A 72 -4.34 4.25 8.60
N LEU A 73 -3.32 5.03 8.97
CA LEU A 73 -3.30 5.77 10.22
C LEU A 73 -4.41 6.81 10.27
N LYS A 74 -4.71 7.50 9.16
CA LYS A 74 -5.87 8.41 9.09
C LYS A 74 -7.17 7.65 9.35
N ILE A 75 -7.40 6.50 8.70
CA ILE A 75 -8.61 5.70 8.91
C ILE A 75 -8.70 5.17 10.35
N ALA A 76 -7.57 4.79 10.96
CA ALA A 76 -7.53 4.23 12.30
C ALA A 76 -7.66 5.28 13.42
N CYS A 77 -7.21 6.51 13.17
CA CYS A 77 -7.21 7.61 14.16
C CYS A 77 -8.33 8.65 13.95
N SER A 78 -9.20 8.48 12.95
CA SER A 78 -10.36 9.37 12.71
C SER A 78 -11.56 9.01 13.59
N ASP A 79 -11.33 8.80 14.89
CA ASP A 79 -12.37 8.68 15.92
C ASP A 79 -12.93 10.06 16.31
#